data_AF-A0A183F708-F1
#
_entry.id   AF-A0A183F708-F1
#
_cell.length_a   1.000
_cell.length_b   1.000
_cell.length_c   1.000
_cell.angle_alpha   90.00
_cell.angle_beta   90.00
_cell.angle_gamma   90.00
#
_symmetry.space_group_name_H-M   'P 1'
#
loop_
_entity.id
_entity.type
_entity.pdbx_description
1 polymer ?
#
loop_
_entity_poly.entity_id
_entity_poly.type
_entity_poly.pdbx_seq_one_letter_code
_entity_poly.pdbx_strand_id
1 'polypeptide(L)'
;MELLDKYNETFVERQQLNVIKPLEESKEVEGAIHHLPHQTVLTSHKGTTKLRIVFEASSHYKNCPSLSDALDRGPAPMFFGINEFDH
;
A
#
# COMPACT_ATOMS: atom_id res chain seq x y z
N MET A 1 -17.91 13.60 10.54
CA MET A 1 -17.22 14.52 9.62
C MET A 1 -15.70 14.32 9.71
N GLU A 2 -15.13 14.34 10.92
CA GLU A 2 -13.67 14.24 11.18
C GLU A 2 -12.90 13.06 10.52
N LEU A 3 -13.51 11.89 10.31
CA LEU A 3 -12.81 10.74 9.72
C LEU A 3 -12.53 10.92 8.21
N LEU A 4 -13.50 11.46 7.47
CA LEU A 4 -13.38 11.67 6.03
C LEU A 4 -12.38 12.79 5.73
N ASP A 5 -12.35 13.81 6.59
CA ASP A 5 -11.38 14.90 6.51
C ASP A 5 -9.95 14.37 6.71
N LYS A 6 -9.70 13.60 7.78
CA LYS A 6 -8.41 12.93 8.04
C LYS A 6 -8.01 11.94 6.94
N TYR A 7 -9.00 11.27 6.35
CA TYR A 7 -8.79 10.38 5.22
C TYR A 7 -8.25 11.16 4.02
N ASN A 8 -8.91 12.26 3.64
CA ASN A 8 -8.48 13.12 2.56
C ASN A 8 -7.12 13.79 2.85
N GLU A 9 -6.91 14.29 4.07
CA GLU A 9 -5.62 14.84 4.52
C GLU A 9 -4.47 13.86 4.31
N THR A 10 -4.70 12.56 4.51
CA THR A 10 -3.68 11.53 4.27
C THR A 10 -3.26 11.47 2.80
N PHE A 11 -4.18 11.62 1.85
CA PHE A 11 -3.83 11.69 0.43
C PHE A 11 -3.13 12.99 0.07
N VAL A 12 -3.59 14.13 0.60
CA VAL A 12 -2.96 15.43 0.39
C VAL A 12 -1.51 15.42 0.89
N GLU A 13 -1.25 14.91 2.09
CA GLU A 13 0.11 14.75 2.64
C GLU A 13 0.98 13.89 1.71
N ARG A 14 0.47 12.74 1.25
CA ARG A 14 1.19 11.83 0.35
C ARG A 14 1.47 12.45 -1.02
N GLN A 15 0.55 13.27 -1.53
CA GLN A 15 0.72 14.00 -2.78
C GLN A 15 1.79 15.09 -2.64
N GLN A 16 1.79 15.84 -1.53
CA GLN A 16 2.81 16.86 -1.23
C GLN A 16 4.21 16.24 -1.09
N LEU A 17 4.30 15.02 -0.55
CA LEU A 17 5.53 14.25 -0.48
C LEU A 17 5.94 13.60 -1.82
N ASN A 18 5.20 13.84 -2.91
CA ASN A 18 5.40 13.25 -4.24
C ASN A 18 5.38 11.71 -4.26
N VAL A 19 4.74 11.07 -3.27
CA VAL A 19 4.59 9.61 -3.20
C VAL A 19 3.48 9.12 -4.13
N ILE A 20 2.41 9.93 -4.27
CA ILE A 20 1.28 9.66 -5.16
C ILE A 20 1.02 10.86 -6.07
N LYS A 21 0.35 10.63 -7.19
CA LYS A 21 -0.10 11.68 -8.11
C LYS A 21 -1.54 11.40 -8.55
N PRO A 22 -2.37 12.44 -8.76
CA PRO A 22 -3.68 12.27 -9.34
C PRO A 22 -3.54 11.76 -10.78
N LEU A 23 -4.49 10.93 -11.18
CA LEU A 23 -4.58 10.46 -12.55
C LEU A 23 -5.27 11.54 -13.40
N GLU A 24 -4.67 11.93 -14.52
CA GLU A 24 -5.30 12.82 -15.49
C GLU A 24 -6.30 12.00 -16.32
N GLU A 25 -7.60 12.23 -16.15
CA GLU A 25 -8.67 11.46 -16.83
C GLU A 25 -8.57 11.44 -18.36
N SER A 26 -7.89 12.44 -18.94
CA SER A 26 -7.70 12.58 -20.39
C SER A 26 -6.47 11.86 -20.94
N LYS A 27 -5.64 11.26 -20.08
CA LYS A 27 -4.45 10.54 -20.52
C LYS A 27 -4.75 9.05 -20.62
N GLU A 28 -4.54 8.50 -21.81
CA GLU A 28 -4.41 7.06 -21.96
C GLU A 28 -3.26 6.59 -21.06
N VAL A 29 -3.60 5.74 -20.09
CA VAL A 29 -2.61 5.09 -19.23
C VAL A 29 -2.05 3.93 -20.02
N GLU A 30 -0.74 3.99 -20.30
CA GLU A 30 -0.05 2.87 -20.92
C GLU A 30 0.07 1.72 -19.92
N GLY A 31 -0.38 0.52 -20.31
CA GLY A 31 -0.33 -0.68 -19.48
C GLY A 31 -1.63 -1.00 -18.73
N ALA A 32 -1.55 -1.92 -17.76
CA ALA A 32 -2.70 -2.39 -17.00
C ALA A 32 -3.04 -1.44 -15.84
N ILE A 33 -4.30 -1.03 -15.74
CA ILE A 33 -4.82 -0.27 -14.60
C ILE A 33 -5.34 -1.26 -13.55
N HIS A 34 -4.76 -1.20 -12.35
CA HIS A 34 -5.20 -1.99 -11.21
C HIS A 34 -5.88 -1.08 -10.17
N HIS A 35 -7.16 -1.32 -9.90
CA HIS A 35 -7.86 -0.67 -8.80
C HIS A 35 -7.67 -1.47 -7.53
N LEU A 36 -7.02 -0.88 -6.53
CA LEU A 36 -6.82 -1.52 -5.24
C LEU A 36 -7.93 -1.11 -4.27
N PRO A 37 -8.67 -2.08 -3.69
CA PRO A 37 -9.52 -1.78 -2.56
C PRO A 37 -8.66 -1.27 -1.40
N HIS A 38 -9.20 -0.33 -0.64
CA HIS A 38 -8.49 0.27 0.48
C HIS A 38 -9.39 0.42 1.70
N GLN A 39 -8.78 0.37 2.87
CA GLN A 39 -9.46 0.50 4.14
C GLN A 39 -8.68 1.44 5.07
N THR A 40 -9.41 2.21 5.87
CA THR A 40 -8.84 3.05 6.92
C THR A 40 -8.64 2.23 8.20
N VAL A 41 -7.44 2.35 8.78
CA VAL A 41 -7.09 1.73 10.06
C VAL A 41 -6.61 2.82 11.01
N LEU A 42 -7.26 2.92 12.17
CA LEU A 42 -6.81 3.81 13.23
C LEU A 42 -5.75 3.08 14.06
N THR A 43 -4.52 3.58 14.03
CA THR A 43 -3.43 3.02 14.83
C THR A 43 -3.21 3.89 16.06
N SER A 44 -3.50 3.34 17.24
CA SER A 44 -3.18 3.97 18.51
C SER A 44 -1.70 3.71 18.85
N HIS A 45 -0.85 4.75 18.76
CA HIS A 45 0.50 4.72 19.32
C HIS A 45 0.55 5.60 20.57
N LYS A 46 1.48 5.33 21.50
CA LYS A 46 1.64 6.13 22.74
C LYS A 46 1.65 7.63 22.43
N GLY A 47 0.55 8.31 22.75
CA GLY A 47 0.39 9.77 22.59
C GLY A 47 -0.30 10.26 21.30
N THR A 48 -0.45 9.43 20.25
CA THR A 48 -1.07 9.88 18.98
C THR A 48 -1.88 8.76 18.32
N THR A 49 -3.09 9.06 17.85
CA THR A 49 -3.86 8.20 16.93
C THR A 49 -3.64 8.71 15.50
N LYS A 50 -2.86 7.99 14.68
CA LYS A 50 -2.69 8.32 13.26
C LYS A 50 -3.57 7.41 12.40
N LEU A 51 -4.34 8.00 11.50
CA LEU A 51 -5.08 7.27 10.47
C LEU A 51 -4.08 6.73 9.44
N ARG A 52 -4.22 5.45 9.08
CA ARG A 52 -3.46 4.83 7.99
C ARG A 52 -4.43 4.26 6.97
N ILE A 53 -4.04 4.30 5.71
CA ILE A 53 -4.79 3.70 4.60
C ILE A 53 -4.03 2.47 4.15
N VAL A 54 -4.69 1.32 4.22
CA VAL A 54 -4.17 0.03 3.78
C VAL A 54 -4.74 -0.27 2.41
N PHE A 55 -3.88 -0.61 1.46
CA PHE A 55 -4.25 -1.03 0.11
C PHE A 55 -4.07 -2.54 -0.02
N GLU A 56 -5.10 -3.23 -0.46
CA GLU A 56 -5.15 -4.69 -0.57
C GLU A 56 -4.67 -5.13 -1.98
N ALA A 57 -3.37 -5.35 -2.13
CA ALA A 57 -2.73 -5.71 -3.40
C ALA A 57 -2.98 -7.16 -3.86
N SER A 58 -3.52 -8.01 -2.98
CA SER A 58 -3.90 -9.39 -3.27
C SER A 58 -5.33 -9.52 -3.80
N SER A 59 -6.13 -8.45 -3.77
CA SER A 59 -7.49 -8.48 -4.30
C SER A 59 -7.49 -8.60 -5.82
N HIS A 60 -8.26 -9.54 -6.35
CA HIS A 60 -8.37 -9.76 -7.79
C HIS A 60 -9.74 -10.33 -8.18
N TYR A 61 -10.13 -10.14 -9.44
CA TYR A 61 -11.29 -10.82 -10.01
C TYR A 61 -11.01 -12.32 -10.17
N LYS A 62 -12.06 -13.14 -10.16
CA LYS A 62 -11.94 -14.59 -10.36
C LYS A 62 -11.21 -14.86 -11.69
N ASN A 63 -10.17 -15.70 -11.63
CA ASN A 63 -9.31 -16.06 -12.75
C ASN A 63 -8.42 -14.93 -13.32
N CYS A 64 -8.28 -13.79 -12.63
CA CYS A 64 -7.30 -12.74 -12.97
C CYS A 64 -6.16 -12.73 -11.94
N PRO A 65 -4.91 -12.43 -12.35
CA PRO A 65 -3.81 -12.25 -11.40
C PRO A 65 -4.03 -11.00 -10.53
N SER A 66 -3.59 -11.05 -9.27
CA SER A 66 -3.52 -9.87 -8.40
C SER A 66 -2.30 -9.02 -8.73
N LEU A 67 -2.24 -7.80 -8.18
CA LEU A 67 -1.03 -6.97 -8.28
C LEU A 67 0.17 -7.70 -7.65
N SER A 68 -0.05 -8.47 -6.59
CA SER A 68 1.00 -9.26 -5.94
C SER A 68 1.56 -10.37 -6.84
N ASP A 69 0.75 -10.90 -7.77
CA ASP A 69 1.17 -11.94 -8.73
C ASP A 69 1.88 -11.33 -9.94
N ALA A 70 1.56 -10.09 -10.29
CA ALA A 70 2.12 -9.37 -11.44
C ALA A 70 3.49 -8.74 -11.16
N LEU A 71 3.85 -8.58 -9.88
CA LEU A 71 5.13 -8.00 -9.48
C LEU A 71 6.20 -9.08 -9.33
N ASP A 72 7.38 -8.85 -9.92
CA ASP A 72 8.54 -9.70 -9.72
C ASP A 72 8.93 -9.72 -8.24
N ARG A 73 9.09 -10.93 -7.70
CA ARG A 73 9.57 -11.11 -6.33
C ARG A 73 11.03 -10.66 -6.26
N GLY A 74 11.31 -9.78 -5.30
CA GLY A 74 12.70 -9.46 -4.95
C GLY A 74 13.48 -10.71 -4.52
N PRO A 75 14.83 -10.63 -4.48
CA PRO A 75 15.66 -11.74 -4.03
C PRO A 75 15.21 -12.21 -2.65
N ALA A 76 15.12 -13.53 -2.47
CA ALA A 76 14.77 -14.10 -1.18
C ALA A 76 15.76 -13.59 -0.11
N PRO A 77 15.29 -13.13 1.06
CA PRO A 77 16.19 -12.72 2.12
C PRO A 77 17.09 -13.91 2.46
N MET A 78 18.39 -13.73 2.24
CA MET A 78 19.40 -14.72 2.59
C MET A 78 19.46 -14.77 4.11
N PHE A 79 18.74 -15.71 4.72
CA PHE A 79 18.90 -16.02 6.14
C PHE A 79 20.26 -16.71 6.30
N PHE A 80 21.30 -15.93 6.59
CA PHE A 80 22.54 -16.50 7.11
C PHE A 80 22.21 -17.14 8.46
N GLY A 81 22.34 -18.46 8.52
CA GLY A 81 21.93 -19.27 9.66
C GLY A 81 22.52 -18.76 10.97
N ILE A 82 21.66 -18.32 11.89
CA ILE A 82 21.94 -18.25 13.31
C ILE A 82 21.87 -19.67 13.91
N ASN A 83 22.75 -20.57 13.47
CA ASN A 83 22.94 -21.89 14.08
C ASN A 83 24.43 -22.11 14.38
N GLU A 84 25.02 -21.20 15.13
CA GLU A 84 26.25 -21.44 15.89
C GLU A 84 26.14 -20.60 17.17
N PHE A 85 25.49 -21.14 18.19
CA PHE A 85 25.68 -20.84 19.63
C PHE A 85 24.58 -21.60 20.39
N ASP A 86 24.66 -22.92 20.36
CA ASP A 86 24.18 -23.73 21.50
C ASP A 86 25.44 -24.38 22.08
N HIS A 87 25.58 -24.19 23.39
CA HIS A 87 26.77 -24.50 24.19
C HIS A 87 26.88 -25.99 24.50
#